data_AF-X0W200-F1
#
_entry.id   AF-X0W200-F1
#
_cell.length_a   1.000
_cell.length_b   1.000
_cell.length_c   1.000
_cell.angle_alpha   90.00
_cell.angle_beta   90.00
_cell.angle_gamma   90.00
#
_symmetry.space_group_name_H-M   'P 1'
#
loop_
_entity.id
_entity.type
_entity.pdbx_description
1 polymer ?
#
loop_
_entity_poly.entity_id
_entity_poly.type
_entity_poly.pdbx_seq_one_letter_code
_entity_poly.pdbx_strand_id
1 'polypeptide(L)'
;LDTYTIAYTVKSAIKGVKAGVYREGKDEYDIIARLPERDRKSIEGLKRITVSGSRGEPIPLTSLARVSLGSGIGAIMRLDQKRVVTISGDVSGRLANDIIRDIDARLAQRVDWPKGYTYRFTGEQEEQAKAQAFLGKAFFACIAIILLILLTQFNSFITPLIILVSVLLSMIGVFFGLLITGTAFGIIMTGIGVISLAGVVVNNAIVLIDYINQLIDRGISSTEALLRAGSVRFRPVMLTAITTILGLLPMATGISFDFRK
;
A
#
# COMPACT_ATOMS: atom_id res chain seq x y z
N LEU A 1 -27.10 -49.51 -4.66
CA LEU A 1 -27.09 -48.05 -4.45
C LEU A 1 -25.65 -47.56 -4.52
N ASP A 2 -25.39 -46.53 -5.30
CA ASP A 2 -24.07 -45.91 -5.42
C ASP A 2 -23.97 -44.67 -4.52
N THR A 3 -22.76 -44.38 -4.05
CA THR A 3 -22.43 -43.22 -3.19
C THR A 3 -22.76 -41.91 -3.90
N TYR A 4 -22.57 -41.86 -5.23
CA TYR A 4 -22.92 -40.70 -6.04
C TYR A 4 -24.41 -40.36 -5.93
N THR A 5 -25.30 -41.36 -6.07
CA THR A 5 -26.75 -41.16 -5.99
C THR A 5 -27.16 -40.59 -4.63
N ILE A 6 -26.59 -41.12 -3.55
CA ILE A 6 -26.87 -40.66 -2.18
C ILE A 6 -26.40 -39.20 -2.01
N ALA A 7 -25.17 -38.90 -2.39
CA ALA A 7 -24.59 -37.56 -2.27
C ALA A 7 -25.34 -36.52 -3.13
N TYR A 8 -25.70 -36.90 -4.36
CA TYR A 8 -26.43 -36.04 -5.28
C TYR A 8 -27.85 -35.76 -4.80
N THR A 9 -28.57 -36.76 -4.27
CA THR A 9 -29.89 -36.57 -3.68
C THR A 9 -29.84 -35.63 -2.49
N VAL A 10 -28.88 -35.81 -1.56
CA VAL A 10 -28.72 -34.91 -0.40
C VAL A 10 -28.35 -33.49 -0.83
N LYS A 11 -27.42 -33.34 -1.78
CA LYS A 11 -27.03 -32.02 -2.32
C LYS A 11 -28.22 -31.31 -2.99
N SER A 12 -28.97 -32.02 -3.82
CA SER A 12 -30.14 -31.49 -4.54
C SER A 12 -31.27 -31.14 -3.57
N ALA A 13 -31.48 -31.96 -2.55
CA ALA A 13 -32.47 -31.71 -1.51
C ALA A 13 -32.16 -30.43 -0.73
N ILE A 14 -30.90 -30.20 -0.31
CA ILE A 14 -30.52 -29.09 0.57
C ILE A 14 -30.09 -27.84 -0.20
N LYS A 15 -29.02 -27.94 -1.01
CA LYS A 15 -28.40 -26.82 -1.73
C LYS A 15 -29.17 -26.47 -3.00
N GLY A 16 -29.88 -27.46 -3.56
CA GLY A 16 -30.59 -27.34 -4.81
C GLY A 16 -29.75 -27.75 -6.01
N VAL A 17 -30.44 -28.11 -7.08
CA VAL A 17 -29.84 -28.45 -8.36
C VAL A 17 -30.49 -27.61 -9.47
N LYS A 18 -29.66 -27.16 -10.42
CA LYS A 18 -30.13 -26.46 -11.60
C LYS A 18 -30.91 -27.44 -12.48
N ALA A 19 -32.23 -27.23 -12.57
CA ALA A 19 -33.14 -28.04 -13.36
C ALA A 19 -33.27 -27.51 -14.79
N GLY A 20 -33.01 -26.22 -15.00
CA GLY A 20 -33.08 -25.57 -16.30
C GLY A 20 -32.69 -24.10 -16.24
N VAL A 21 -32.77 -23.43 -17.38
CA VAL A 21 -32.62 -21.98 -17.52
C VAL A 21 -33.86 -21.45 -18.19
N TYR A 22 -34.47 -20.43 -17.62
CA TYR A 22 -35.51 -19.64 -18.24
C TYR A 22 -34.89 -18.40 -18.86
N ARG A 23 -35.15 -18.14 -20.14
CA ARG A 23 -34.59 -16.99 -20.86
C ARG A 23 -35.68 -15.99 -21.16
N GLU A 24 -35.45 -14.73 -20.83
CA GLU A 24 -36.32 -13.61 -21.17
C GLU A 24 -35.49 -12.52 -21.85
N GLY A 25 -35.60 -12.42 -23.18
CA GLY A 25 -34.78 -11.51 -23.98
C GLY A 25 -33.29 -11.84 -23.92
N LYS A 26 -32.50 -10.97 -23.27
CA LYS A 26 -31.06 -11.16 -23.06
C LYS A 26 -30.72 -11.69 -21.67
N ASP A 27 -31.69 -11.78 -20.78
CA ASP A 27 -31.47 -12.22 -19.40
C ASP A 27 -31.74 -13.71 -19.26
N GLU A 28 -30.88 -14.38 -18.48
CA GLU A 28 -30.98 -15.80 -18.17
C GLU A 28 -31.23 -16.01 -16.67
N TYR A 29 -32.25 -16.79 -16.34
CA TYR A 29 -32.66 -17.11 -14.97
C TYR A 29 -32.52 -18.61 -14.71
N ASP A 30 -31.77 -18.97 -13.68
CA ASP A 30 -31.59 -20.37 -13.29
C ASP A 30 -32.82 -20.91 -12.54
N ILE A 31 -33.39 -22.01 -13.04
CA ILE A 31 -34.45 -22.76 -12.36
C ILE A 31 -33.78 -23.76 -11.43
N ILE A 32 -33.97 -23.61 -10.12
CA ILE A 32 -33.35 -24.48 -9.09
C ILE A 32 -34.42 -25.34 -8.41
N ALA A 33 -34.31 -26.66 -8.55
CA ALA A 33 -35.12 -27.61 -7.80
C ALA A 33 -34.46 -27.93 -6.45
N ARG A 34 -35.22 -27.76 -5.36
CA ARG A 34 -34.78 -28.01 -3.97
C ARG A 34 -35.97 -28.21 -3.03
N LEU A 35 -35.75 -28.82 -1.87
CA LEU A 35 -36.82 -29.01 -0.88
C LEU A 35 -37.32 -27.66 -0.31
N PRO A 36 -38.57 -27.61 0.21
CA PRO A 36 -39.07 -26.47 0.96
C PRO A 36 -38.15 -26.11 2.13
N GLU A 37 -38.08 -24.82 2.48
CA GLU A 37 -37.15 -24.32 3.51
C GLU A 37 -37.35 -24.98 4.88
N ARG A 38 -38.60 -25.29 5.25
CA ARG A 38 -38.96 -26.00 6.49
C ARG A 38 -38.26 -27.35 6.66
N ASP A 39 -37.99 -28.04 5.55
CA ASP A 39 -37.40 -29.39 5.54
C ASP A 39 -35.87 -29.36 5.45
N ARG A 40 -35.26 -28.16 5.29
CA ARG A 40 -33.81 -27.97 5.14
C ARG A 40 -33.13 -27.30 6.33
N LYS A 41 -33.91 -26.66 7.22
CA LYS A 41 -33.38 -25.90 8.36
C LYS A 41 -33.02 -26.76 9.58
N SER A 42 -33.48 -28.01 9.64
CA SER A 42 -33.28 -28.88 10.80
C SER A 42 -32.59 -30.18 10.44
N ILE A 43 -31.79 -30.69 11.39
CA ILE A 43 -31.17 -32.02 11.27
C ILE A 43 -32.22 -33.15 11.17
N GLU A 44 -33.39 -32.97 11.80
CA GLU A 44 -34.51 -33.90 11.69
C GLU A 44 -35.12 -33.90 10.28
N GLY A 45 -35.10 -32.76 9.59
CA GLY A 45 -35.48 -32.69 8.16
C GLY A 45 -34.56 -33.50 7.27
N LEU A 46 -33.24 -33.44 7.52
CA LEU A 46 -32.24 -34.26 6.82
C LEU A 46 -32.45 -35.76 7.01
N LYS A 47 -32.83 -36.20 8.22
CA LYS A 47 -33.08 -37.62 8.52
C LYS A 47 -34.29 -38.19 7.78
N ARG A 48 -35.24 -37.34 7.36
CA ARG A 48 -36.46 -37.75 6.62
C ARG A 48 -36.26 -37.83 5.10
N ILE A 49 -35.08 -37.46 4.59
CA ILE A 49 -34.79 -37.54 3.15
C ILE A 49 -34.77 -39.01 2.74
N THR A 50 -35.46 -39.34 1.65
CA THR A 50 -35.41 -40.66 1.02
C THR A 50 -34.56 -40.62 -0.24
N VAL A 51 -33.82 -41.70 -0.48
CA VAL A 51 -33.04 -41.92 -1.70
C VAL A 51 -33.70 -43.04 -2.50
N SER A 52 -33.89 -42.84 -3.79
CA SER A 52 -34.40 -43.88 -4.68
C SER A 52 -33.36 -44.99 -4.84
N GLY A 53 -33.75 -46.21 -4.48
CA GLY A 53 -32.95 -47.41 -4.65
C GLY A 53 -32.90 -47.89 -6.10
N SER A 54 -32.20 -48.99 -6.32
CA SER A 54 -31.87 -49.47 -7.68
C SER A 54 -33.09 -49.93 -8.49
N ARG A 55 -34.22 -50.22 -7.83
CA ARG A 55 -35.51 -50.58 -8.44
C ARG A 55 -36.56 -49.46 -8.24
N GLY A 56 -36.14 -48.26 -7.84
CA GLY A 56 -37.02 -47.11 -7.59
C GLY A 56 -37.64 -47.06 -6.19
N GLU A 57 -37.29 -47.99 -5.31
CA GLU A 57 -37.78 -48.06 -3.94
C GLU A 57 -37.30 -46.87 -3.09
N PRO A 58 -38.17 -46.21 -2.30
CA PRO A 58 -37.75 -45.12 -1.42
C PRO A 58 -37.06 -45.68 -0.17
N ILE A 59 -35.76 -45.41 0.00
CA ILE A 59 -34.99 -45.85 1.17
C ILE A 59 -34.65 -44.63 2.05
N PRO A 60 -34.96 -44.63 3.35
CA PRO A 60 -34.58 -43.55 4.26
C PRO A 60 -33.07 -43.35 4.33
N LEU A 61 -32.62 -42.09 4.33
CA LEU A 61 -31.19 -41.74 4.44
C LEU A 61 -30.56 -42.30 5.72
N THR A 62 -31.31 -42.38 6.81
CA THR A 62 -30.86 -42.94 8.11
C THR A 62 -30.49 -44.42 8.05
N SER A 63 -31.05 -45.18 7.11
CA SER A 63 -30.69 -46.59 6.88
C SER A 63 -29.38 -46.75 6.12
N LEU A 64 -28.91 -45.69 5.44
CA LEU A 64 -27.74 -45.70 4.58
C LEU A 64 -26.56 -44.90 5.17
N ALA A 65 -26.83 -43.89 6.01
CA ALA A 65 -25.82 -43.00 6.55
C ALA A 65 -26.16 -42.51 7.98
N ARG A 66 -25.12 -42.25 8.76
CA ARG A 66 -25.23 -41.61 10.09
C ARG A 66 -25.04 -40.11 9.95
N VAL A 67 -26.00 -39.33 10.43
CA VAL A 67 -25.94 -37.86 10.46
C VAL A 67 -25.55 -37.40 11.86
N SER A 68 -24.42 -36.71 11.98
CA SER A 68 -23.93 -36.11 13.24
C SER A 68 -23.45 -34.69 13.01
N LEU A 69 -23.60 -33.85 14.03
CA LEU A 69 -23.01 -32.51 14.05
C LEU A 69 -21.53 -32.60 14.40
N GLY A 70 -20.69 -31.91 13.64
CA GLY A 70 -19.26 -31.79 13.89
C GLY A 70 -18.80 -30.36 13.65
N SER A 71 -17.76 -29.95 14.36
CA SER A 71 -17.08 -28.68 14.07
C SER A 71 -16.04 -28.90 12.97
N GLY A 72 -15.94 -27.96 12.05
CA GLY A 72 -15.01 -27.99 10.93
C GLY A 72 -14.45 -26.61 10.66
N ILE A 73 -13.35 -26.55 9.92
CA ILE A 73 -12.74 -25.29 9.52
C ILE A 73 -13.59 -24.70 8.39
N GLY A 74 -14.14 -23.50 8.60
CA GLY A 74 -14.99 -22.82 7.61
C GLY A 74 -14.23 -22.44 6.33
N ALA A 75 -12.96 -22.06 6.44
CA ALA A 75 -12.09 -21.75 5.31
C ALA A 75 -10.61 -22.05 5.65
N ILE A 76 -9.88 -22.60 4.68
CA ILE A 76 -8.44 -22.82 4.80
C ILE A 76 -7.73 -21.71 4.02
N MET A 77 -7.24 -20.71 4.75
CA MET A 77 -6.42 -19.65 4.19
C MET A 77 -5.00 -20.15 3.92
N ARG A 78 -4.46 -19.81 2.76
CA ARG A 78 -3.08 -20.14 2.38
C ARG A 78 -2.38 -18.92 1.79
N LEU A 79 -1.11 -18.76 2.14
CA LEU A 79 -0.18 -17.83 1.52
C LEU A 79 1.06 -18.63 1.12
N ASP A 80 1.51 -18.49 -0.12
CA ASP A 80 2.62 -19.26 -0.69
C ASP A 80 2.52 -20.78 -0.41
N GLN A 81 1.32 -21.32 -0.63
CA GLN A 81 0.95 -22.73 -0.40
C GLN A 81 1.02 -23.21 1.07
N LYS A 82 1.40 -22.35 2.02
CA LYS A 82 1.41 -22.66 3.45
C LYS A 82 0.08 -22.23 4.08
N ARG A 83 -0.45 -23.04 5.00
CA ARG A 83 -1.65 -22.67 5.76
C ARG A 83 -1.32 -21.52 6.70
N VAL A 84 -2.14 -20.49 6.68
CA VAL A 84 -1.95 -19.29 7.50
C VAL A 84 -3.19 -18.97 8.31
N VAL A 85 -2.98 -18.26 9.41
CA VAL A 85 -4.04 -17.62 10.19
C VAL A 85 -3.72 -16.13 10.18
N THR A 86 -4.61 -15.33 9.59
CA THR A 86 -4.45 -13.89 9.52
C THR A 86 -5.02 -13.27 10.79
N ILE A 87 -4.19 -12.46 11.46
CA ILE A 87 -4.61 -11.63 12.58
C ILE A 87 -4.49 -10.18 12.10
N SER A 88 -5.60 -9.46 12.11
CA SER A 88 -5.68 -8.05 11.74
C SER A 88 -6.12 -7.21 12.93
N GLY A 89 -5.68 -5.96 12.96
CA GLY A 89 -6.11 -4.99 13.95
C GLY A 89 -5.83 -3.58 13.46
N ASP A 90 -6.72 -2.67 13.82
CA ASP A 90 -6.57 -1.25 13.48
C ASP A 90 -5.75 -0.54 14.55
N VAL A 91 -4.99 0.46 14.11
CA VAL A 91 -4.15 1.29 14.98
C VAL A 91 -4.77 2.68 15.09
N SER A 92 -4.84 3.21 16.32
CA SER A 92 -5.26 4.59 16.57
C SER A 92 -4.34 5.26 17.60
N GLY A 93 -4.03 6.54 17.39
CA GLY A 93 -3.26 7.37 18.32
C GLY A 93 -1.75 7.12 18.38
N ARG A 94 -1.21 6.13 17.66
CA ARG A 94 0.23 5.87 17.53
C ARG A 94 0.58 5.48 16.10
N LEU A 95 1.86 5.57 15.73
CA LEU A 95 2.34 5.11 14.43
C LEU A 95 2.33 3.57 14.38
N ALA A 96 1.88 3.01 13.26
CA ALA A 96 1.82 1.57 13.05
C ALA A 96 3.18 0.89 13.27
N ASN A 97 4.27 1.50 12.80
CA ASN A 97 5.63 0.98 12.98
C ASN A 97 6.04 0.84 14.45
N ASP A 98 5.65 1.77 15.32
CA ASP A 98 6.01 1.69 16.73
C ASP A 98 5.25 0.57 17.43
N ILE A 99 3.96 0.41 17.11
CA ILE A 99 3.16 -0.70 17.63
C ILE A 99 3.70 -2.04 17.16
N ILE A 100 4.07 -2.16 15.89
CA ILE A 100 4.61 -3.41 15.37
C ILE A 100 5.93 -3.76 16.06
N ARG A 101 6.80 -2.78 16.31
CA ARG A 101 8.04 -2.99 17.09
C ARG A 101 7.74 -3.47 18.50
N ASP A 102 6.75 -2.88 19.18
CA ASP A 102 6.33 -3.31 20.50
C ASP A 102 5.76 -4.75 20.49
N ILE A 103 4.97 -5.09 19.47
CA ILE A 103 4.39 -6.44 19.30
C ILE A 103 5.50 -7.45 19.04
N ASP A 104 6.43 -7.15 18.13
CA ASP A 104 7.55 -8.03 17.79
C ASP A 104 8.43 -8.31 19.01
N ALA A 105 8.77 -7.27 19.78
CA ALA A 105 9.53 -7.41 21.02
C ALA A 105 8.81 -8.30 22.05
N ARG A 106 7.48 -8.17 22.17
CA ARG A 106 6.68 -9.00 23.09
C ARG A 106 6.55 -10.44 22.61
N LEU A 107 6.37 -10.67 21.31
CA LEU A 107 6.28 -12.00 20.72
C LEU A 107 7.60 -12.75 20.87
N ALA A 108 8.72 -12.08 20.61
CA ALA A 108 10.05 -12.65 20.76
C ALA A 108 10.36 -13.08 22.20
N GLN A 109 9.81 -12.38 23.20
CA GLN A 109 10.05 -12.70 24.62
C GLN A 109 9.09 -13.73 25.21
N ARG A 110 7.84 -13.80 24.72
CA ARG A 110 6.76 -14.56 25.39
C ARG A 110 6.30 -15.80 24.66
N VAL A 111 6.61 -15.94 23.37
CA VAL A 111 6.09 -17.04 22.54
C VAL A 111 7.25 -17.83 21.96
N ASP A 112 7.42 -19.05 22.45
CA ASP A 112 8.26 -20.04 21.78
C ASP A 112 7.41 -20.75 20.73
N TRP A 113 7.77 -20.57 19.46
CA TRP A 113 6.97 -21.09 18.35
C TRP A 113 7.25 -22.59 18.17
N PRO A 114 6.21 -23.45 18.14
CA PRO A 114 6.40 -24.87 17.87
C PRO A 114 7.11 -25.09 16.53
N LYS A 115 7.90 -26.17 16.42
CA LYS A 115 8.64 -26.49 15.20
C LYS A 115 7.72 -26.50 13.97
N GLY A 116 8.08 -25.73 12.95
CA GLY A 116 7.33 -25.59 11.71
C GLY A 116 6.34 -24.43 11.66
N TYR A 117 6.17 -23.68 12.75
CA TYR A 117 5.37 -22.45 12.79
C TYR A 117 6.28 -21.22 12.76
N THR A 118 5.87 -20.23 11.96
CA THR A 118 6.54 -18.94 11.85
C THR A 118 5.49 -17.85 11.79
N TYR A 119 5.76 -16.70 12.38
CA TYR A 119 4.98 -15.50 12.16
C TYR A 119 5.71 -14.57 11.19
N ARG A 120 4.93 -13.77 10.45
CA ARG A 120 5.44 -12.72 9.58
C ARG A 120 4.44 -11.57 9.59
N PHE A 121 4.94 -10.35 9.76
CA PHE A 121 4.14 -9.17 9.51
C PHE A 121 4.05 -8.92 8.01
N THR A 122 2.84 -8.66 7.51
CA THR A 122 2.56 -8.43 6.10
C THR A 122 1.58 -7.26 5.94
N GLY A 123 1.18 -6.93 4.72
CA GLY A 123 0.34 -5.78 4.42
C GLY A 123 1.16 -4.49 4.39
N GLU A 124 0.65 -3.44 5.05
CA GLU A 124 1.19 -2.08 4.97
C GLU A 124 2.67 -1.99 5.35
N GLN A 125 3.12 -2.73 6.38
CA GLN A 125 4.53 -2.69 6.79
C GLN A 125 5.48 -3.25 5.72
N GLU A 126 5.08 -4.35 5.06
CA GLU A 126 5.89 -4.96 4.01
C GLU A 126 5.98 -4.03 2.79
N GLU A 127 4.87 -3.38 2.44
CA GLU A 127 4.82 -2.38 1.38
C GLU A 127 5.67 -1.14 1.73
N GLN A 128 5.57 -0.67 2.96
CA GLN A 128 6.36 0.45 3.47
C GLN A 128 7.86 0.15 3.48
N ALA A 129 8.27 -1.05 3.88
CA ALA A 129 9.67 -1.47 3.85
C ALA A 129 10.22 -1.58 2.41
N LYS A 130 9.43 -2.13 1.49
CA LYS A 130 9.77 -2.15 0.05
C LYS A 130 9.91 -0.75 -0.51
N ALA A 131 8.95 0.13 -0.20
CA ALA A 131 8.98 1.53 -0.61
C ALA A 131 10.20 2.25 -0.04
N GLN A 132 10.53 2.06 1.23
CA GLN A 132 11.72 2.64 1.86
C GLN A 132 13.02 2.22 1.16
N ALA A 133 13.15 0.93 0.86
CA ALA A 133 14.33 0.42 0.16
C ALA A 133 14.43 0.98 -1.27
N PHE A 134 13.31 1.09 -1.98
CA PHE A 134 13.25 1.69 -3.31
C PHE A 134 13.60 3.19 -3.28
N LEU A 135 12.94 3.96 -2.42
CA LEU A 135 13.16 5.40 -2.30
C LEU A 135 14.57 5.74 -1.81
N GLY A 136 15.13 4.95 -0.89
CA GLY A 136 16.52 5.09 -0.47
C GLY A 136 17.48 4.93 -1.64
N LYS A 137 17.32 3.87 -2.45
CA LYS A 137 18.11 3.67 -3.67
C LYS A 137 17.90 4.80 -4.67
N ALA A 138 16.67 5.24 -4.87
CA ALA A 138 16.33 6.33 -5.78
C ALA A 138 16.95 7.66 -5.34
N PHE A 139 16.96 7.95 -4.04
CA PHE A 139 17.56 9.15 -3.47
C PHE A 139 19.08 9.19 -3.70
N PHE A 140 19.79 8.09 -3.42
CA PHE A 140 21.23 8.00 -3.72
C PHE A 140 21.52 8.08 -5.22
N ALA A 141 20.71 7.42 -6.06
CA ALA A 141 20.85 7.52 -7.51
C ALA A 141 20.62 8.95 -8.00
N CYS A 142 19.62 9.66 -7.47
CA CYS A 142 19.33 11.04 -7.80
C CYS A 142 20.51 11.97 -7.44
N ILE A 143 21.05 11.85 -6.23
CA ILE A 143 22.24 12.60 -5.81
C ILE A 143 23.44 12.30 -6.72
N ALA A 144 23.66 11.03 -7.07
CA ALA A 144 24.76 10.65 -7.95
C ALA A 144 24.61 11.23 -9.37
N ILE A 145 23.39 11.21 -9.92
CA ILE A 145 23.08 11.81 -11.23
C ILE A 145 23.26 13.33 -11.18
N ILE A 146 22.75 14.00 -10.15
CA ILE A 146 22.95 15.44 -9.94
C ILE A 146 24.44 15.75 -9.86
N LEU A 147 25.21 15.00 -9.08
CA LEU A 147 26.66 15.17 -8.96
C LEU A 147 27.35 15.03 -10.33
N LEU A 148 27.00 14.01 -11.11
CA LEU A 148 27.56 13.79 -12.46
C LEU A 148 27.26 14.98 -13.37
N ILE A 149 25.99 15.39 -13.46
CA ILE A 149 25.57 16.53 -14.29
C ILE A 149 26.34 17.80 -13.88
N LEU A 150 26.45 18.07 -12.58
CA LEU A 150 27.14 19.25 -12.06
C LEU A 150 28.65 19.20 -12.33
N LEU A 151 29.28 18.04 -12.19
CA LEU A 151 30.69 17.85 -12.54
C LEU A 151 30.94 18.13 -14.02
N THR A 152 30.06 17.61 -14.90
CA THR A 152 30.17 17.86 -16.35
C THR A 152 29.88 19.31 -16.73
N GLN A 153 28.99 19.99 -16.00
CA GLN A 153 28.59 21.37 -16.28
C GLN A 153 29.65 22.38 -15.82
N PHE A 154 30.16 22.23 -14.59
CA PHE A 154 31.03 23.22 -13.95
C PHE A 154 32.52 22.88 -14.06
N ASN A 155 32.86 21.68 -14.54
CA ASN A 155 34.23 21.17 -14.64
C ASN A 155 35.07 21.38 -13.35
N SER A 156 34.40 21.32 -12.18
CA SER A 156 34.96 21.60 -10.86
C SER A 156 34.29 20.70 -9.84
N PHE A 157 35.04 20.21 -8.85
CA PHE A 157 34.53 19.34 -7.78
C PHE A 157 33.95 20.11 -6.58
N ILE A 158 34.40 21.34 -6.36
CA ILE A 158 33.99 22.13 -5.19
C ILE A 158 32.58 22.72 -5.40
N THR A 159 32.30 23.22 -6.61
CA THR A 159 30.99 23.82 -6.94
C THR A 159 29.82 22.84 -6.76
N PRO A 160 29.86 21.60 -7.29
CA PRO A 160 28.82 20.60 -7.05
C PRO A 160 28.63 20.24 -5.58
N LEU A 161 29.71 20.19 -4.80
CA LEU A 161 29.65 19.87 -3.38
C LEU A 161 28.89 20.96 -2.60
N ILE A 162 29.15 22.24 -2.90
CA ILE A 162 28.43 23.37 -2.30
C ILE A 162 26.92 23.27 -2.62
N ILE A 163 26.57 22.92 -3.87
CA ILE A 163 25.19 22.72 -4.29
C ILE A 163 24.55 21.54 -3.53
N LEU A 164 25.26 20.42 -3.35
CA LEU A 164 24.77 19.27 -2.60
C LEU A 164 24.53 19.58 -1.11
N VAL A 165 25.37 20.40 -0.49
CA VAL A 165 25.16 20.87 0.88
C VAL A 165 23.85 21.66 1.00
N SER A 166 23.47 22.43 -0.02
CA SER A 166 22.17 23.13 -0.02
C SER A 166 20.96 22.19 0.01
N VAL A 167 21.08 20.98 -0.57
CA VAL A 167 20.04 19.93 -0.49
C VAL A 167 19.93 19.37 0.92
N LEU A 168 21.05 19.18 1.63
CA LEU A 168 21.00 18.78 3.04
C LEU A 168 20.36 19.86 3.90
N LEU A 169 20.65 21.13 3.61
CA LEU A 169 20.05 22.25 4.33
C LEU A 169 18.55 22.36 4.09
N SER A 170 18.06 22.05 2.88
CA SER A 170 16.63 22.05 2.58
C SER A 170 15.86 20.97 3.33
N MET A 171 16.51 19.85 3.66
CA MET A 171 15.94 18.78 4.47
C MET A 171 15.57 19.26 5.89
N ILE A 172 16.34 20.19 6.46
CA ILE A 172 16.01 20.84 7.74
C ILE A 172 14.67 21.57 7.63
N GLY A 173 14.42 22.27 6.52
CA GLY A 173 13.15 22.95 6.26
C GLY A 173 11.97 21.98 6.16
N VAL A 174 12.17 20.80 5.57
CA VAL A 174 11.14 19.75 5.52
C VAL A 174 10.80 19.25 6.92
N PHE A 175 11.80 18.88 7.72
CA PHE A 175 11.56 18.41 9.09
C PHE A 175 10.92 19.49 9.97
N PHE A 176 11.33 20.75 9.80
CA PHE A 176 10.71 21.88 10.49
C PHE A 176 9.25 22.08 10.09
N GLY A 177 8.92 21.95 8.80
CA GLY A 177 7.55 22.01 8.30
C GLY A 177 6.67 20.90 8.89
N LEU A 178 7.16 19.66 8.89
CA LEU A 178 6.46 18.52 9.50
C LEU A 178 6.24 18.70 11.00
N LEU A 179 7.22 19.29 11.70
CA LEU A 179 7.11 19.58 13.13
C LEU A 179 6.00 20.61 13.41
N ILE A 180 5.90 21.67 12.58
CA ILE A 180 4.85 22.68 12.71
C ILE A 180 3.47 22.08 12.41
N THR A 181 3.35 21.24 11.38
CA THR A 181 2.07 20.62 11.02
C THR A 181 1.69 19.45 11.93
N GLY A 182 2.60 18.99 12.80
CA GLY A 182 2.39 17.82 13.65
C GLY A 182 2.20 16.52 12.87
N THR A 183 2.71 16.44 11.63
CA THR A 183 2.55 15.28 10.77
C THR A 183 3.79 14.39 10.82
N ALA A 184 3.60 13.08 10.86
CA ALA A 184 4.70 12.13 10.84
C ALA A 184 5.36 12.07 9.46
N PHE A 185 6.64 11.69 9.43
CA PHE A 185 7.36 11.47 8.18
C PHE A 185 6.83 10.22 7.46
N GLY A 186 6.04 10.43 6.41
CA GLY A 186 5.53 9.35 5.55
C GLY A 186 6.56 8.98 4.50
N ILE A 187 7.02 7.73 4.49
CA ILE A 187 8.13 7.29 3.61
C ILE A 187 7.83 7.56 2.13
N ILE A 188 6.61 7.25 1.68
CA ILE A 188 6.21 7.44 0.27
C ILE A 188 5.94 8.92 -0.01
N MET A 189 4.94 9.49 0.67
CA MET A 189 4.46 10.86 0.38
C MET A 189 5.54 11.92 0.66
N THR A 190 6.12 11.92 1.85
CA THR A 190 7.16 12.89 2.22
C THR A 190 8.45 12.62 1.46
N GLY A 191 8.82 11.35 1.25
CA GLY A 191 10.04 11.00 0.53
C GLY A 191 10.04 11.45 -0.94
N ILE A 192 8.93 11.30 -1.65
CA ILE A 192 8.78 11.85 -3.01
C ILE A 192 8.87 13.38 -2.97
N GLY A 193 8.25 14.03 -1.98
CA GLY A 193 8.35 15.46 -1.77
C GLY A 193 9.79 15.95 -1.57
N VAL A 194 10.58 15.24 -0.76
CA VAL A 194 12.00 15.55 -0.53
C VAL A 194 12.82 15.43 -1.82
N ILE A 195 12.62 14.36 -2.60
CA ILE A 195 13.31 14.18 -3.88
C ILE A 195 12.94 15.31 -4.86
N SER A 196 11.66 15.67 -4.94
CA SER A 196 11.20 16.77 -5.77
C SER A 196 11.79 18.12 -5.31
N LEU A 197 11.82 18.37 -4.00
CA LEU A 197 12.39 19.59 -3.42
C LEU A 197 13.89 19.71 -3.72
N ALA A 198 14.63 18.59 -3.67
CA ALA A 198 16.05 18.57 -4.00
C ALA A 198 16.29 19.12 -5.42
N GLY A 199 15.46 18.75 -6.40
CA GLY A 199 15.56 19.28 -7.77
C GLY A 199 15.36 20.80 -7.85
N VAL A 200 14.34 21.33 -7.16
CA VAL A 200 14.06 22.78 -7.13
C VAL A 200 15.21 23.56 -6.48
N VAL A 201 15.72 23.06 -5.36
CA VAL A 201 16.82 23.69 -4.61
C VAL A 201 18.11 23.66 -5.43
N VAL A 202 18.41 22.53 -6.08
CA VAL A 202 19.57 22.40 -6.98
C VAL A 202 19.46 23.37 -8.15
N ASN A 203 18.30 23.49 -8.80
CA ASN A 203 18.11 24.44 -9.90
C ASN A 203 18.37 25.89 -9.46
N ASN A 204 17.82 26.30 -8.32
CA ASN A 204 18.05 27.64 -7.77
C ASN A 204 19.54 27.88 -7.44
N ALA A 205 20.23 26.86 -6.91
CA ALA A 205 21.65 26.94 -6.59
C ALA A 205 22.55 27.00 -7.85
N ILE A 206 22.24 26.20 -8.88
CA ILE A 206 22.96 26.19 -10.17
C ILE A 206 22.95 27.59 -10.78
N VAL A 207 21.77 28.20 -10.91
CA VAL A 207 21.62 29.52 -11.56
C VAL A 207 22.35 30.63 -10.81
N LEU A 208 22.39 30.57 -9.48
CA LEU A 208 23.11 31.53 -8.66
C LEU A 208 24.63 31.37 -8.81
N ILE A 209 25.15 30.16 -8.66
CA ILE A 209 26.59 29.92 -8.70
C ILE A 209 27.15 30.09 -10.11
N ASP A 210 26.41 29.69 -11.14
CA ASP A 210 26.78 29.96 -12.54
C ASP A 210 26.98 31.46 -12.79
N TYR A 211 26.06 32.30 -12.29
CA TYR A 211 26.20 33.74 -12.44
C TYR A 211 27.36 34.33 -11.62
N ILE A 212 27.65 33.79 -10.43
CA ILE A 212 28.84 34.17 -9.65
C ILE A 212 30.11 33.85 -10.43
N ASN A 213 30.23 32.63 -10.97
CA ASN A 213 31.40 32.21 -11.73
C ASN A 213 31.59 33.08 -12.98
N GLN A 214 30.51 33.39 -13.71
CA GLN A 214 30.58 34.31 -14.86
C GLN A 214 31.06 35.71 -14.50
N LEU A 215 30.76 36.23 -13.31
CA LEU A 215 31.25 37.53 -12.86
C LEU A 215 32.74 37.46 -12.48
N ILE A 216 33.16 36.37 -11.83
CA ILE A 216 34.56 36.12 -11.50
C ILE A 216 35.40 35.98 -12.77
N ASP A 217 34.92 35.24 -13.77
CA ASP A 217 35.59 35.07 -15.07
C ASP A 217 35.71 36.39 -15.85
N ARG A 218 34.83 37.36 -15.58
CA ARG A 218 34.91 38.74 -16.11
C ARG A 218 35.87 39.63 -15.32
N GLY A 219 36.60 39.08 -14.34
CA GLY A 219 37.60 39.79 -13.54
C GLY A 219 37.05 40.52 -12.32
N ILE A 220 35.78 40.30 -11.94
CA ILE A 220 35.19 40.91 -10.74
C ILE A 220 35.66 40.16 -9.49
N SER A 221 36.02 40.89 -8.43
CA SER A 221 36.41 40.29 -7.16
C SER A 221 35.31 39.39 -6.58
N SER A 222 35.67 38.29 -5.90
CA SER A 222 34.69 37.30 -5.42
C SER A 222 33.62 37.90 -4.51
N THR A 223 33.99 38.86 -3.65
CA THR A 223 33.06 39.56 -2.74
C THR A 223 32.07 40.43 -3.51
N GLU A 224 32.54 41.18 -4.50
CA GLU A 224 31.68 42.00 -5.35
C GLU A 224 30.79 41.14 -6.25
N ALA A 225 31.31 40.03 -6.77
CA ALA A 225 30.55 39.05 -7.53
C ALA A 225 29.40 38.45 -6.71
N LEU A 226 29.63 38.09 -5.44
CA LEU A 226 28.60 37.61 -4.52
C LEU A 226 27.49 38.64 -4.27
N LEU A 227 27.85 39.90 -4.01
CA LEU A 227 26.88 40.98 -3.77
C LEU A 227 26.03 41.26 -5.02
N ARG A 228 26.68 41.33 -6.18
CA ARG A 228 26.00 41.58 -7.46
C ARG A 228 25.14 40.39 -7.89
N ALA A 229 25.62 39.16 -7.71
CA ALA A 229 24.85 37.97 -8.00
C ALA A 229 23.63 37.83 -7.08
N GLY A 230 23.81 38.07 -5.77
CA GLY A 230 22.72 38.07 -4.81
C GLY A 230 21.63 39.07 -5.20
N SER A 231 21.97 40.34 -5.44
CA SER A 231 20.98 41.36 -5.80
C SER A 231 20.22 41.06 -7.10
N VAL A 232 20.91 40.57 -8.15
CA VAL A 232 20.29 40.26 -9.44
C VAL A 232 19.41 39.00 -9.37
N ARG A 233 19.88 37.95 -8.69
CA ARG A 233 19.20 36.65 -8.65
C ARG A 233 18.17 36.51 -7.54
N PHE A 234 18.17 37.39 -6.54
CA PHE A 234 17.21 37.35 -5.43
C PHE A 234 15.75 37.35 -5.91
N ARG A 235 15.39 38.27 -6.82
CA ARG A 235 14.01 38.37 -7.33
C ARG A 235 13.56 37.10 -8.07
N PRO A 236 14.31 36.59 -9.07
CA PRO A 236 13.97 35.33 -9.73
C PRO A 236 13.85 34.13 -8.77
N VAL A 237 14.80 33.97 -7.84
CA VAL A 237 14.82 32.82 -6.91
C VAL A 237 13.66 32.90 -5.90
N MET A 238 13.31 34.10 -5.43
CA MET A 238 12.13 34.27 -4.58
C MET A 238 10.84 33.97 -5.35
N LEU A 239 10.75 34.37 -6.62
CA LEU A 239 9.56 34.10 -7.43
C LEU A 239 9.35 32.58 -7.64
N THR A 240 10.41 31.81 -7.90
CA THR A 240 10.30 30.35 -8.03
C THR A 240 9.92 29.68 -6.72
N ALA A 241 10.49 30.12 -5.60
CA ALA A 241 10.11 29.62 -4.28
C ALA A 241 8.64 29.90 -3.96
N ILE A 242 8.19 31.15 -4.12
CA ILE A 242 6.81 31.56 -3.82
C ILE A 242 5.82 30.83 -4.72
N THR A 243 6.09 30.72 -6.02
CA THR A 243 5.17 30.02 -6.95
C THR A 243 5.09 28.52 -6.64
N THR A 244 6.20 27.89 -6.25
CA THR A 244 6.20 26.48 -5.82
C THR A 244 5.39 26.30 -4.53
N ILE A 245 5.54 27.19 -3.55
CA ILE A 245 4.77 27.16 -2.30
C ILE A 245 3.28 27.33 -2.61
N LEU A 246 2.90 28.36 -3.37
CA LEU A 246 1.50 28.62 -3.71
C LEU A 246 0.88 27.49 -4.54
N GLY A 247 1.63 26.89 -5.45
CA GLY A 247 1.16 25.77 -6.28
C GLY A 247 0.91 24.49 -5.48
N LEU A 248 1.70 24.24 -4.42
CA LEU A 248 1.56 23.06 -3.56
C LEU A 248 0.67 23.29 -2.34
N LEU A 249 0.32 24.54 -2.02
CA LEU A 249 -0.48 24.90 -0.86
C LEU A 249 -1.88 24.21 -0.82
N PRO A 250 -2.63 24.09 -1.93
CA PRO A 250 -3.91 23.36 -1.92
C PRO A 250 -3.73 21.87 -1.59
N MET A 251 -2.68 21.23 -2.13
CA MET A 251 -2.37 19.84 -1.83
C MET A 251 -1.96 19.66 -0.35
N ALA A 252 -1.19 20.59 0.20
CA ALA A 252 -0.75 20.53 1.59
C ALA A 252 -1.88 20.76 2.59
N THR A 253 -2.84 21.62 2.27
CA THR A 253 -3.99 21.94 3.14
C THR A 253 -5.20 21.03 2.92
N GLY A 254 -5.20 20.21 1.86
CA GLY A 254 -6.32 19.34 1.51
C GLY A 254 -7.57 20.08 1.01
N ILE A 255 -7.43 21.37 0.68
CA ILE A 255 -8.53 22.19 0.18
C ILE A 255 -8.73 21.89 -1.31
N SER A 256 -9.82 21.20 -1.65
CA SER A 256 -10.25 20.99 -3.03
C SER A 256 -11.17 22.14 -3.46
N PHE A 257 -10.70 23.00 -4.36
CA PHE A 257 -11.53 24.01 -4.99
C PHE A 257 -12.32 23.37 -6.13
N ASP A 258 -13.60 23.08 -5.90
CA ASP A 258 -14.51 22.68 -6.97
C ASP A 258 -15.06 23.93 -7.65
N PHE A 259 -14.56 24.22 -8.85
CA PHE A 259 -14.99 25.36 -9.67
C PHE A 259 -16.28 25.07 -10.47
N ARG A 260 -16.93 23.91 -10.26
CA ARG A 260 -18.24 23.60 -10.83
C ARG A 260 -19.35 23.88 -9.82
N LYS A 261 -19.57 25.15 -9.50
CA LYS A 261 -20.86 25.67 -9.01
C LYS A 261 -21.03 27.11 -9.47
#